data_AF-A0A1H6ATF1-F1
#
_entry.id   AF-A0A1H6ATF1-F1
#
_cell.length_a   1.000
_cell.length_b   1.000
_cell.length_c   1.000
_cell.angle_alpha   90.00
_cell.angle_beta   90.00
_cell.angle_gamma   90.00
#
_symmetry.space_group_name_H-M   'P 1'
#
loop_
_entity.id
_entity.type
_entity.pdbx_description
1 polymer ?
#
loop_
_entity_poly.entity_id
_entity_poly.type
_entity_poly.pdbx_seq_one_letter_code
_entity_poly.pdbx_strand_id
1 'polypeptide(L)' 'MRADHRVRIHTDDDHERVTHRVDELANAAPGSREEAELMALLDALERWDAHRDDWSGWF' A
#
# COMPACT_ATOMS: atom_id res chain seq x y z
N MET A 1 -1.31 -15.89 17.11
CA MET A 1 -1.45 -14.43 16.89
C MET A 1 -0.44 -14.04 15.82
N ARG A 2 -0.85 -13.95 14.55
CA ARG A 2 0.01 -13.32 13.55
C ARG A 2 -0.17 -11.82 13.74
N ALA A 3 0.92 -11.12 14.04
CA ALA A 3 0.92 -9.67 14.11
C ALA A 3 0.31 -9.13 12.80
N ASP A 4 -0.72 -8.30 12.94
CA ASP A 4 -1.32 -7.50 11.89
C ASP A 4 -0.22 -6.61 11.30
N HIS A 5 0.58 -7.14 10.37
CA HIS A 5 1.61 -6.38 9.67
C HIS A 5 0.92 -5.59 8.55
N ARG A 6 0.01 -4.70 8.96
CA ARG A 6 -0.61 -3.75 8.05
C ARG A 6 0.50 -2.85 7.55
N VAL A 7 0.73 -2.87 6.25
CA VAL A 7 1.66 -1.94 5.62
C VAL A 7 1.12 -0.53 5.87
N ARG A 8 1.99 0.37 6.31
CA ARG A 8 1.68 1.78 6.54
C ARG A 8 2.68 2.62 5.77
N ILE A 9 2.15 3.64 5.11
CA ILE A 9 2.93 4.64 4.38
C ILE A 9 2.89 5.91 5.23
N HIS A 10 4.07 6.45 5.55
CA HIS A 10 4.19 7.66 6.36
C HIS A 10 4.92 8.79 5.63
N THR A 11 5.66 8.47 4.59
CA THR A 11 6.48 9.42 3.82
C THR A 11 6.30 9.18 2.32
N ASP A 12 6.71 10.16 1.52
CA ASP A 12 6.75 10.01 0.07
C ASP A 12 7.74 8.89 -0.35
N ASP A 13 8.86 8.72 0.37
CA ASP A 13 9.79 7.59 0.15
C ASP A 13 9.12 6.22 0.43
N ASP A 14 8.29 6.12 1.47
CA ASP A 14 7.52 4.90 1.74
C ASP A 14 6.54 4.63 0.59
N HIS A 15 5.90 5.69 0.09
CA HIS A 15 4.97 5.61 -1.04
C HIS A 15 5.68 5.12 -2.30
N GLU A 16 6.87 5.64 -2.61
CA GLU A 16 7.68 5.19 -3.76
C GLU A 16 8.07 3.72 -3.64
N ARG A 17 8.54 3.28 -2.46
CA ARG A 17 8.88 1.86 -2.25
C ARG A 17 7.67 0.94 -2.38
N VAL A 18 6.52 1.34 -1.82
CA VAL A 18 5.29 0.55 -1.93
C VAL A 18 4.83 0.48 -3.38
N THR A 19 4.89 1.59 -4.12
CA THR A 19 4.55 1.65 -5.54
C THR A 19 5.46 0.74 -6.38
N HIS A 20 6.77 0.78 -6.16
CA HIS A 20 7.71 -0.12 -6.84
C HIS A 20 7.40 -1.59 -6.54
N ARG A 21 7.08 -1.91 -5.29
CA ARG A 21 6.75 -3.28 -4.88
C ARG A 21 5.44 -3.77 -5.50
N VAL A 22 4.45 -2.89 -5.64
CA VAL A 22 3.19 -3.20 -6.36
C VAL A 22 3.47 -3.58 -7.81
N ASP A 23 4.36 -2.84 -8.50
CA ASP A 23 4.73 -3.13 -9.89
C ASP A 23 5.44 -4.48 -10.04
N GLU A 24 6.37 -4.80 -9.14
CA GLU A 24 7.01 -6.12 -9.08
C GLU A 24 6.01 -7.27 -8.91
N LEU A 25 4.92 -7.02 -8.16
CA LEU A 25 3.90 -8.00 -7.83
C LEU A 25 2.70 -7.98 -8.78
N ALA A 26 2.70 -7.13 -9.82
CA ALA A 26 1.56 -6.96 -10.72
C ALA A 26 1.12 -8.26 -11.43
N ASN A 27 2.03 -9.23 -11.56
CA ASN A 27 1.78 -10.55 -12.16
C ASN A 27 1.73 -11.68 -11.12
N ALA A 28 1.48 -11.37 -9.84
CA ALA A 28 1.33 -12.36 -8.79
C ALA A 28 0.25 -13.40 -9.15
N ALA A 29 0.53 -14.68 -8.88
CA ALA A 29 -0.42 -15.74 -9.16
C ALA A 29 -1.63 -15.66 -8.19
N PRO A 30 -2.86 -15.93 -8.64
CA PRO A 30 -4.01 -15.97 -7.76
C PRO A 30 -3.85 -17.01 -6.63
N GLY A 31 -4.23 -16.63 -5.41
CA GLY A 31 -4.08 -17.41 -4.18
C GLY A 31 -2.66 -17.46 -3.63
N SER A 32 -1.70 -16.80 -4.26
CA SER A 32 -0.31 -16.76 -3.81
C SER A 32 -0.11 -15.82 -2.62
N ARG A 33 1.04 -15.96 -1.95
CA ARG A 33 1.42 -15.03 -0.88
C ARG A 33 1.68 -13.63 -1.45
N GLU A 34 2.20 -13.59 -2.67
CA GLU A 34 2.48 -12.40 -3.46
C GLU A 34 1.19 -11.62 -3.77
N GLU A 35 0.09 -12.29 -4.08
CA GLU A 35 -1.22 -11.63 -4.27
C GLU A 35 -1.74 -11.05 -2.95
N ALA A 36 -1.60 -11.79 -1.84
CA ALA A 36 -2.00 -11.28 -0.53
C ALA A 36 -1.16 -10.05 -0.11
N GLU A 37 0.13 -10.03 -0.46
CA GLU A 37 1.01 -8.87 -0.26
C GLU A 37 0.59 -7.70 -1.15
N LEU A 38 0.34 -7.94 -2.45
CA LEU A 38 -0.16 -6.93 -3.38
C LEU A 38 -1.44 -6.26 -2.87
N MET A 39 -2.42 -7.05 -2.43
CA MET A 39 -3.68 -6.52 -1.88
C MET A 39 -3.45 -5.65 -0.63
N ALA A 40 -2.53 -6.04 0.25
CA ALA A 40 -2.19 -5.27 1.44
C ALA A 40 -1.46 -3.95 1.11
N LEU A 41 -0.65 -3.93 0.05
CA LEU A 41 0.05 -2.75 -0.43
C LEU A 41 -0.91 -1.75 -1.09
N LEU A 42 -1.83 -2.22 -1.92
CA LEU A 42 -2.86 -1.39 -2.54
C LEU A 42 -3.77 -0.73 -1.49
N ASP A 43 -4.19 -1.49 -0.48
CA ASP A 43 -4.98 -1.01 0.66
C ASP A 43 -4.19 -0.03 1.56
N ALA A 44 -2.86 -0.07 1.54
CA ALA A 44 -2.03 0.95 2.22
C ALA A 44 -1.93 2.25 1.40
N LEU A 45 -1.81 2.15 0.07
CA LEU A 45 -1.83 3.30 -0.84
C LEU A 45 -3.16 4.04 -0.80
N GLU A 46 -4.28 3.33 -0.89
CA GLU A 46 -5.62 3.94 -0.83
C GLU A 46 -5.83 4.74 0.46
N ARG A 47 -5.40 4.20 1.61
CA ARG A 47 -5.49 4.91 2.89
C ARG A 47 -4.60 6.12 2.97
N TRP A 48 -3.40 6.03 2.39
CA TRP A 48 -2.46 7.14 2.34
C TRP A 48 -3.01 8.30 1.50
N ASP A 49 -3.53 8.00 0.32
CA ASP A 49 -4.14 8.99 -0.58
C ASP A 49 -5.36 9.64 0.07
N ALA A 50 -6.25 8.84 0.68
CA ALA A 50 -7.40 9.37 1.42
C ALA A 50 -7.00 10.31 2.57
N HIS A 51 -5.87 10.05 3.23
CA HIS A 51 -5.36 10.92 4.31
C HIS A 51 -4.75 12.21 3.76
N ARG A 52 -4.15 12.19 2.56
CA ARG A 52 -3.60 13.38 1.91
C ARG A 52 -4.68 14.30 1.35
N ASP A 53 -5.76 13.73 0.82
CA ASP A 53 -6.91 14.50 0.33
C ASP A 53 -7.66 15.23 1.44
N ASP A 54 -7.72 14.66 2.65
CA ASP A 54 -8.30 15.35 3.82
C ASP A 54 -7.47 16.57 4.26
N TRP A 55 -6.14 16.55 4.03
CA TRP A 55 -5.24 17.67 4.32
C TRP A 55 -5.23 18.73 3.21
N SER A 56 -5.52 18.36 1.96
CA SER A 56 -5.54 19.30 0.82
C SER A 56 -6.86 20.08 0.71
N GLY A 57 -7.94 19.61 1.35
CA GLY A 57 -9.27 20.24 1.31
C GLY A 57 -9.49 21.49 2.18
N TRP A 58 -8.46 21.99 2.88
CA TRP A 58 -8.54 23.13 3.80
C TRP A 58 -7.84 24.42 3.31
N PHE A 59 -7.41 24.49 2.06
CA PHE A 59 -6.79 25.69 1.47
C PHE A 59 -7.53 26.24 0.25
#